data_AF-A0A2S9F3D9-F1
#
_entry.id   AF-A0A2S9F3D9-F1
#
_cell.length_a   1.000
_cell.length_b   1.000
_cell.length_c   1.000
_cell.angle_alpha   90.00
_cell.angle_beta   90.00
_cell.angle_gamma   90.00
#
_symmetry.space_group_name_H-M   'P 1'
#
loop_
_entity.id
_entity.type
_entity.pdbx_description
1 polymer ?
#
loop_
_entity_poly.entity_id
_entity_poly.type
_entity_poly.pdbx_seq_one_letter_code
_entity_poly.pdbx_strand_id
1 'polypeptide(L)'
;GLGGQGLEGVAVDGDAVWVALQREVKTDPKGVVRLGRFTPADNTWEWFGYQLDTTDAEGDWIGLSEIQVRDGSLLILERDKLNGPDARVKAIYRVAVPESGGVTEGAPSVLPKTLARNLLPDLNAGHGFTQEKVEGFAVAGNGSLYVVTDNDGLDDANGETLFLDLGPADDALVKPGG
;
A
#
# COMPACT_ATOMS: atom_id res chain seq x y z
N GLY A 1 18.66 8.07 8.85
CA GLY A 1 18.42 8.15 7.39
C GLY A 1 17.60 6.96 6.94
N LEU A 2 17.01 7.03 5.75
CA LEU A 2 16.10 6.01 5.20
C LEU A 2 16.77 4.64 4.92
N GLY A 3 18.11 4.56 4.96
CA GLY A 3 18.82 3.29 4.74
C GLY A 3 18.55 2.77 3.32
N GLY A 4 18.20 1.48 3.20
CA GLY A 4 17.78 0.86 1.94
C GLY A 4 16.27 0.87 1.68
N GLN A 5 15.50 1.70 2.38
CA GLN A 5 14.04 1.77 2.20
C GLN A 5 13.68 2.67 1.02
N GLY A 6 12.87 2.14 0.10
CA GLY A 6 12.36 2.84 -1.08
C GLY A 6 11.10 3.66 -0.79
N LEU A 7 10.89 4.67 -1.64
CA LEU A 7 9.55 5.24 -1.82
C LEU A 7 8.79 4.32 -2.77
N GLU A 8 7.63 3.87 -2.34
CA GLU A 8 6.79 2.91 -3.05
C GLU A 8 5.50 3.60 -3.48
N GLY A 9 5.23 3.56 -4.78
CA GLY A 9 4.13 4.26 -5.40
C GLY A 9 4.25 5.78 -5.43
N VAL A 10 3.49 6.39 -6.34
CA VAL A 10 3.36 7.83 -6.44
C VAL A 10 1.94 8.20 -6.89
N ALA A 11 1.33 9.15 -6.20
CA ALA A 11 0.02 9.68 -6.56
C ALA A 11 0.02 11.21 -6.56
N VAL A 12 -0.85 11.81 -7.36
CA VAL A 12 -1.02 13.27 -7.44
C VAL A 12 -2.41 13.64 -6.92
N ASP A 13 -2.47 14.64 -6.05
CA ASP A 13 -3.70 15.23 -5.51
C ASP A 13 -3.62 16.75 -5.58
N GLY A 14 -4.25 17.34 -6.59
CA GLY A 14 -4.07 18.76 -6.91
C GLY A 14 -2.59 19.07 -7.22
N ASP A 15 -2.00 19.97 -6.43
CA ASP A 15 -0.58 20.34 -6.55
C ASP A 15 0.35 19.45 -5.69
N ALA A 16 -0.20 18.55 -4.87
CA ALA A 16 0.57 17.68 -3.99
C ALA A 16 0.94 16.35 -4.66
N VAL A 17 2.15 15.87 -4.35
CA VAL A 17 2.62 14.52 -4.70
C VAL A 17 2.67 13.68 -3.44
N TRP A 18 2.03 12.52 -3.47
CA TRP A 18 2.00 11.56 -2.38
C TRP A 18 2.90 10.36 -2.68
N VAL A 19 3.61 9.88 -1.66
CA VAL A 19 4.46 8.68 -1.72
C VAL A 19 4.29 7.87 -0.43
N ALA A 20 4.46 6.55 -0.53
CA ALA A 20 4.54 5.69 0.65
C ALA A 20 6.00 5.32 0.94
N LEU A 21 6.37 5.19 2.20
CA LEU A 21 7.63 4.59 2.58
C LEU A 21 7.40 3.10 2.88
N GLN A 22 8.14 2.22 2.19
CA GLN A 22 7.89 0.76 2.25
C GLN A 22 7.88 0.22 3.68
N ARG A 23 8.86 0.64 4.49
CA ARG A 23 9.12 0.09 5.82
C ARG A 23 9.50 1.15 6.84
N GLU A 24 9.50 0.71 8.10
CA GLU A 24 9.78 1.52 9.26
C GLU A 24 11.14 2.21 9.19
N VAL A 25 11.19 3.43 9.74
CA VAL A 25 12.44 4.11 10.07
C VAL A 25 12.66 4.03 11.58
N LYS A 26 13.93 3.90 11.99
CA LYS A 26 14.32 3.65 13.38
C LYS A 26 13.86 4.73 14.39
N THR A 27 13.50 5.92 13.91
CA THR A 27 13.09 7.05 14.73
C THR A 27 11.60 7.07 15.05
N ASP A 28 10.81 6.25 14.35
CA ASP A 28 9.35 6.24 14.49
C ASP A 28 8.91 5.13 15.44
N PRO A 29 7.67 5.21 15.99
CA PRO A 29 7.12 4.13 16.78
C PRO A 29 7.12 2.79 16.03
N LYS A 30 7.28 1.69 16.76
CA LYS A 30 7.24 0.34 16.17
C LYS A 30 5.92 0.13 15.42
N GLY A 31 6.00 -0.44 14.22
CA GLY A 31 4.86 -0.68 13.33
C GLY A 31 4.42 0.54 12.53
N VAL A 32 5.05 1.71 12.70
CA VAL A 32 4.66 2.94 12.00
C VAL A 32 5.61 3.21 10.84
N VAL A 33 5.04 3.32 9.63
CA VAL A 33 5.70 3.81 8.43
C VAL A 33 5.17 5.20 8.07
N ARG A 34 5.76 5.83 7.05
CA ARG A 34 5.43 7.20 6.66
C ARG A 34 4.69 7.26 5.33
N LEU A 35 3.69 8.12 5.26
CA LEU A 35 3.14 8.66 4.02
C LEU A 35 3.67 10.09 3.86
N GLY A 36 4.31 10.37 2.73
CA GLY A 36 4.89 11.68 2.43
C GLY A 36 3.98 12.47 1.52
N ARG A 37 3.72 13.74 1.87
CA ARG A 37 3.14 14.74 0.98
C ARG A 37 4.22 15.73 0.59
N PHE A 38 4.49 15.84 -0.70
CA PHE A 38 5.41 16.81 -1.27
C PHE A 38 4.66 17.91 -2.01
N THR A 39 4.99 19.16 -1.71
CA THR A 39 4.44 20.35 -2.39
C THR A 39 5.53 20.96 -3.28
N PRO A 40 5.46 20.82 -4.61
CA PRO A 40 6.51 21.31 -5.51
C PRO A 40 6.69 22.83 -5.50
N ALA A 41 5.61 23.57 -5.24
CA ALA A 41 5.62 25.04 -5.30
C ALA A 41 6.59 25.69 -4.29
N ASP A 42 6.74 25.10 -3.11
CA ASP A 42 7.61 25.58 -2.05
C ASP A 42 8.70 24.57 -1.64
N ASN A 43 8.76 23.42 -2.32
CA ASN A 43 9.70 22.33 -2.07
C ASN A 43 9.61 21.77 -0.64
N THR A 44 8.40 21.66 -0.10
CA THR A 44 8.15 21.19 1.26
C THR A 44 7.72 19.74 1.30
N TRP A 45 8.23 19.02 2.30
CA TRP A 45 7.79 17.68 2.67
C TRP A 45 7.05 17.71 4.00
N GLU A 46 5.90 17.05 4.01
CA GLU A 46 5.14 16.75 5.22
C GLU A 46 4.98 15.24 5.36
N TRP A 47 5.05 14.74 6.58
CA TRP A 47 4.99 13.32 6.88
C TRP A 47 3.81 12.99 7.80
N PHE A 48 3.16 11.89 7.47
CA PHE A 48 2.05 11.31 8.22
C PHE A 48 2.36 9.86 8.57
N GLY A 49 1.87 9.39 9.71
CA GLY A 49 2.11 8.03 10.18
C GLY A 49 1.07 7.07 9.60
N TYR A 50 1.49 5.86 9.30
CA TYR A 50 0.64 4.76 8.90
C TYR A 50 1.01 3.53 9.73
N GLN A 51 0.04 2.99 10.46
CA GLN A 51 0.24 1.79 11.27
C GLN A 51 0.12 0.55 10.38
N LEU A 52 1.20 -0.19 10.21
CA LEU A 52 1.19 -1.52 9.58
C LEU A 52 0.43 -2.51 10.45
N ASP A 53 -0.16 -3.50 9.80
CA ASP A 53 -0.61 -4.73 10.43
C ASP A 53 0.60 -5.49 11.00
N THR A 54 0.32 -6.49 11.82
CA THR A 54 1.34 -7.27 12.51
C THR A 54 1.40 -8.68 11.96
N THR A 55 2.60 -9.23 11.95
CA THR A 55 2.87 -10.65 11.71
C THR A 55 3.70 -11.21 12.87
N ASP A 56 3.45 -12.46 13.22
CA ASP A 56 4.23 -13.25 14.17
C ASP A 56 5.01 -14.40 13.49
N ALA A 57 4.88 -14.53 12.17
CA ALA A 57 5.59 -15.53 11.38
C ALA A 57 7.10 -15.22 11.34
N GLU A 58 7.92 -16.25 11.53
CA GLU A 58 9.38 -16.10 11.53
C GLU A 58 9.89 -15.67 10.15
N GLY A 59 10.67 -14.59 10.11
CA GLY A 59 11.25 -14.05 8.88
C GLY A 59 10.29 -13.21 8.02
N ASP A 60 9.02 -13.10 8.41
CA ASP A 60 8.03 -12.28 7.73
C ASP A 60 8.15 -10.79 8.09
N TRP A 61 7.61 -9.94 7.23
CA TRP A 61 7.46 -8.52 7.46
C TRP A 61 6.29 -7.97 6.65
N ILE A 62 5.66 -6.93 7.18
CA ILE A 62 4.63 -6.17 6.48
C ILE A 62 5.25 -4.90 5.91
N GLY A 63 4.85 -4.50 4.70
CA GLY A 63 5.26 -3.26 4.07
C GLY A 63 4.27 -2.73 3.06
N LEU A 64 4.53 -1.51 2.59
CA LEU A 64 3.70 -0.82 1.60
C LEU A 64 4.29 -0.96 0.21
N SER A 65 3.47 -1.20 -0.81
CA SER A 65 3.94 -1.35 -2.20
C SER A 65 3.40 -0.29 -3.16
N GLU A 66 2.29 0.38 -2.85
CA GLU A 66 1.67 1.35 -3.76
C GLU A 66 0.78 2.34 -3.00
N ILE A 67 0.63 3.54 -3.56
CA ILE A 67 -0.28 4.59 -3.09
C ILE A 67 -1.07 5.18 -4.27
N GLN A 68 -2.38 5.30 -4.12
CA GLN A 68 -3.27 5.98 -5.06
C GLN A 68 -4.13 7.01 -4.33
N VAL A 69 -4.64 8.01 -5.04
CA VAL A 69 -5.59 9.01 -4.50
C VAL A 69 -6.95 8.81 -5.16
N ARG A 70 -8.02 8.73 -4.37
CA ARG A 70 -9.40 8.65 -4.87
C ARG A 70 -10.39 9.15 -3.83
N ASP A 71 -11.33 10.00 -4.25
CA ASP A 71 -12.46 10.49 -3.44
C ASP A 71 -12.05 11.02 -2.06
N GLY A 72 -11.03 11.89 -2.02
CA GLY A 72 -10.50 12.47 -0.78
C GLY A 72 -9.81 11.46 0.15
N SER A 73 -9.42 10.29 -0.37
CA SER A 73 -8.70 9.25 0.36
C SER A 73 -7.41 8.87 -0.35
N LEU A 74 -6.40 8.52 0.45
CA LEU A 74 -5.27 7.72 0.03
C LEU A 74 -5.68 6.24 0.09
N LEU A 75 -5.39 5.51 -0.98
CA LEU A 75 -5.50 4.06 -1.06
C LEU A 75 -4.09 3.49 -0.99
N ILE A 76 -3.83 2.62 -0.03
CA ILE A 76 -2.51 2.11 0.29
C ILE A 76 -2.50 0.60 0.10
N LEU A 77 -1.59 0.09 -0.72
CA LEU A 77 -1.37 -1.35 -0.85
C LEU A 77 -0.38 -1.82 0.23
N GLU A 78 -0.86 -2.70 1.09
CA GLU A 78 -0.09 -3.29 2.19
C GLU A 78 -0.03 -4.80 2.02
N ARG A 79 1.17 -5.36 2.21
CA ARG A 79 1.43 -6.79 2.03
C ARG A 79 2.43 -7.37 3.01
N ASP A 80 2.26 -8.65 3.33
CA ASP A 80 3.28 -9.47 3.99
C ASP A 80 4.28 -10.05 2.99
N LYS A 81 5.42 -10.53 3.53
CA LYS A 81 6.47 -11.25 2.79
C LYS A 81 6.11 -12.70 2.51
N LEU A 82 5.02 -13.19 3.06
CA LEU A 82 4.56 -14.56 2.84
C LEU A 82 3.91 -14.72 1.46
N ASN A 83 3.90 -15.96 0.99
CA ASN A 83 3.34 -16.37 -0.29
C ASN A 83 2.68 -17.74 -0.19
N GLY A 84 2.07 -18.20 -1.27
CA GLY A 84 1.40 -19.49 -1.35
C GLY A 84 0.32 -19.66 -0.27
N PRO A 85 0.27 -20.82 0.41
CA PRO A 85 -0.67 -21.07 1.49
C PRO A 85 -0.38 -20.26 2.75
N ASP A 86 0.81 -19.65 2.86
CA ASP A 86 1.24 -18.92 4.04
C ASP A 86 0.93 -17.43 3.96
N ALA A 87 0.56 -16.88 2.80
CA ALA A 87 0.11 -15.49 2.69
C ALA A 87 -1.05 -15.18 3.66
N ARG A 88 -0.93 -14.06 4.38
CA ARG A 88 -1.90 -13.57 5.39
C ARG A 88 -2.38 -12.15 5.12
N VAL A 89 -1.50 -11.28 4.62
CA VAL A 89 -1.83 -9.87 4.35
C VAL A 89 -1.52 -9.53 2.90
N LYS A 90 -2.56 -9.30 2.11
CA LYS A 90 -2.52 -8.69 0.77
C LYS A 90 -3.75 -7.81 0.66
N ALA A 91 -3.62 -6.52 0.88
CA ALA A 91 -4.80 -5.67 1.06
C ALA A 91 -4.61 -4.23 0.57
N ILE A 92 -5.71 -3.64 0.12
CA ILE A 92 -5.81 -2.19 -0.10
C ILE A 92 -6.52 -1.61 1.12
N TYR A 93 -5.87 -0.64 1.77
CA TYR A 93 -6.40 0.15 2.86
C TYR A 93 -6.76 1.56 2.39
N ARG A 94 -7.72 2.17 3.07
CA ARG A 94 -8.16 3.55 2.85
C ARG A 94 -7.80 4.40 4.05
N VAL A 95 -7.15 5.53 3.78
CA VAL A 95 -6.80 6.58 4.74
C VAL A 95 -7.37 7.90 4.22
N ALA A 96 -8.09 8.66 5.04
CA ALA A 96 -8.58 9.97 4.61
C ALA A 96 -7.39 10.92 4.35
N VAL A 97 -7.47 11.71 3.28
CA VAL A 97 -6.48 12.79 3.06
C VAL A 97 -6.59 13.78 4.22
N PRO A 98 -5.49 14.06 4.94
CA PRO A 98 -5.53 14.91 6.12
C PRO A 98 -5.74 16.38 5.75
N GLU A 99 -6.70 17.02 6.42
CA GLU A 99 -6.94 18.47 6.29
C GLU A 99 -5.85 19.29 6.98
N SER A 100 -5.29 18.77 8.07
CA SER A 100 -4.17 19.39 8.80
C SER A 100 -2.84 19.05 8.14
N GLY A 101 -1.87 19.95 8.31
CA GLY A 101 -0.48 19.70 7.93
C GLY A 101 0.13 18.51 8.66
N GLY A 102 1.11 17.87 8.00
CA GLY A 102 1.93 16.82 8.60
C GLY A 102 3.14 17.40 9.34
N VAL A 103 3.99 16.52 9.87
CA VAL A 103 5.25 16.98 10.48
C VAL A 103 6.33 17.09 9.41
N THR A 104 7.18 18.11 9.49
CA THR A 104 8.39 18.20 8.65
C THR A 104 9.57 17.43 9.27
N GLU A 105 9.59 17.33 10.60
CA GLU A 105 10.60 16.63 11.40
C GLU A 105 9.97 15.90 12.59
N GLY A 106 10.66 14.88 13.09
CA GLY A 106 10.18 14.07 14.21
C GLY A 106 9.21 12.96 13.80
N ALA A 107 8.54 12.36 14.79
CA ALA A 107 7.61 11.26 14.59
C ALA A 107 6.23 11.81 14.13
N PRO A 108 5.64 11.27 13.06
CA PRO A 108 4.36 11.76 12.56
C PRO A 108 3.17 11.21 13.36
N SER A 109 2.06 11.95 13.36
CA SER A 109 0.79 11.45 13.87
C SER A 109 0.24 10.35 12.94
N VAL A 110 -0.22 9.25 13.52
CA VAL A 110 -0.78 8.13 12.76
C VAL A 110 -2.18 8.48 12.25
N LEU A 111 -2.37 8.36 10.94
CA LEU A 111 -3.67 8.48 10.31
C LEU A 111 -4.45 7.15 10.44
N PRO A 112 -5.75 7.19 10.76
CA PRO A 112 -6.56 5.98 10.85
C PRO A 112 -6.76 5.36 9.45
N LYS A 113 -6.59 4.05 9.36
CA LYS A 113 -6.84 3.26 8.16
C LYS A 113 -8.09 2.40 8.31
N THR A 114 -8.75 2.11 7.19
CA THR A 114 -9.86 1.14 7.10
C THR A 114 -9.61 0.21 5.94
N LEU A 115 -9.92 -1.08 6.07
CA LEU A 115 -9.78 -2.03 4.96
C LEU A 115 -10.70 -1.60 3.81
N ALA A 116 -10.18 -1.52 2.59
CA ALA A 116 -10.95 -1.25 1.38
C ALA A 116 -11.12 -2.52 0.54
N ARG A 117 -10.11 -3.39 0.51
CA ARG A 117 -10.20 -4.70 -0.15
C ARG A 117 -9.18 -5.68 0.40
N ASN A 118 -9.62 -6.90 0.70
CA ASN A 118 -8.72 -8.04 0.89
C ASN A 118 -8.48 -8.70 -0.47
N LEU A 119 -7.22 -8.77 -0.92
CA LEU A 119 -6.83 -9.31 -2.22
C LEU A 119 -6.54 -10.82 -2.19
N LEU A 120 -6.44 -11.45 -1.01
CA LEU A 120 -6.17 -12.89 -0.93
C LEU A 120 -7.20 -13.74 -1.70
N PRO A 121 -8.52 -13.49 -1.62
CA PRO A 121 -9.49 -14.24 -2.42
C PRO A 121 -9.27 -14.10 -3.94
N ASP A 122 -8.88 -12.90 -4.38
CA ASP A 122 -8.64 -12.61 -5.80
C ASP A 122 -7.39 -13.35 -6.31
N LEU A 123 -6.31 -13.28 -5.54
CA LEU A 123 -5.05 -13.97 -5.85
C LEU A 123 -5.22 -15.50 -5.84
N ASN A 124 -6.14 -16.02 -5.02
CA ASN A 124 -6.43 -17.45 -4.92
C ASN A 124 -7.50 -17.95 -5.91
N ALA A 125 -8.13 -17.06 -6.70
CA ALA A 125 -9.23 -17.44 -7.59
C ALA A 125 -8.81 -18.45 -8.67
N GLY A 126 -7.54 -18.42 -9.09
CA GLY A 126 -6.96 -19.39 -10.02
C GLY A 126 -6.60 -20.74 -9.39
N HIS A 127 -6.81 -20.90 -8.07
CA HIS A 127 -6.36 -22.06 -7.28
C HIS A 127 -4.86 -22.37 -7.41
N GLY A 128 -4.07 -21.35 -7.75
CA GLY A 128 -2.62 -21.39 -7.88
C GLY A 128 -1.92 -21.04 -6.57
N PHE A 129 -0.61 -20.82 -6.67
CA PHE A 129 0.20 -20.37 -5.55
C PHE A 129 0.02 -18.85 -5.39
N THR A 130 -0.41 -18.37 -4.21
CA THR A 130 -0.53 -16.93 -3.95
C THR A 130 0.82 -16.25 -4.16
N GLN A 131 0.86 -15.18 -4.94
CA GLN A 131 2.10 -14.45 -5.19
C GLN A 131 2.57 -13.68 -3.95
N GLU A 132 3.88 -13.64 -3.74
CA GLU A 132 4.48 -12.85 -2.65
C GLU A 132 4.18 -11.35 -2.84
N LYS A 133 4.43 -10.87 -4.06
CA LYS A 133 4.63 -9.46 -4.36
C LYS A 133 3.46 -8.91 -5.17
N VAL A 134 2.42 -8.46 -4.48
CA VAL A 134 1.48 -7.52 -5.09
C VAL A 134 2.16 -6.16 -5.05
N GLU A 135 2.57 -5.63 -6.21
CA GLU A 135 3.43 -4.43 -6.27
C GLU A 135 2.72 -3.21 -6.84
N GLY A 136 1.54 -3.36 -7.41
CA GLY A 136 0.84 -2.22 -7.99
C GLY A 136 -0.66 -2.42 -8.09
N PHE A 137 -1.36 -1.30 -8.05
CA PHE A 137 -2.77 -1.23 -8.43
C PHE A 137 -3.08 0.15 -9.00
N ALA A 138 -4.14 0.22 -9.81
CA ALA A 138 -4.64 1.48 -10.32
C ALA A 138 -6.15 1.42 -10.50
N VAL A 139 -6.83 2.53 -10.22
CA VAL A 139 -8.16 2.78 -10.78
C VAL A 139 -7.96 3.45 -12.13
N ALA A 140 -8.17 2.71 -13.22
CA ALA A 140 -7.89 3.21 -14.56
C ALA A 140 -8.97 4.18 -15.05
N GLY A 141 -8.72 4.86 -16.17
CA GLY A 141 -9.66 5.83 -16.75
C GLY A 141 -11.02 5.26 -17.18
N ASN A 142 -11.17 3.94 -17.24
CA ASN A 142 -12.44 3.26 -17.45
C ASN A 142 -13.23 3.01 -16.15
N GLY A 143 -12.69 3.41 -15.00
CA GLY A 143 -13.28 3.23 -13.68
C GLY A 143 -13.05 1.85 -13.06
N SER A 144 -12.34 0.94 -13.72
CA SER A 144 -12.04 -0.38 -13.16
C SER A 144 -10.80 -0.36 -12.26
N LEU A 145 -10.80 -1.21 -11.24
CA LEU A 145 -9.64 -1.51 -10.41
C LEU A 145 -8.79 -2.61 -11.06
N TYR A 146 -7.52 -2.30 -11.30
CA TYR A 146 -6.51 -3.25 -11.75
C TYR A 146 -5.47 -3.48 -10.66
N VAL A 147 -5.02 -4.72 -10.52
CA VAL A 147 -3.96 -5.13 -9.57
C VAL A 147 -2.92 -5.96 -10.32
N VAL A 148 -1.64 -5.75 -10.03
CA VAL A 148 -0.54 -6.51 -10.64
C VAL A 148 0.39 -7.07 -9.58
N THR A 149 0.88 -8.29 -9.83
CA THR A 149 1.96 -8.89 -9.04
C THR A 149 3.28 -8.83 -9.80
N ASP A 150 4.37 -8.58 -9.10
CA ASP A 150 5.71 -8.85 -9.61
C ASP A 150 6.13 -10.27 -9.22
N ASN A 151 6.96 -10.90 -10.05
CA ASN A 151 7.40 -12.27 -9.84
C ASN A 151 8.86 -12.40 -9.41
N ASP A 152 9.64 -11.32 -9.35
CA ASP A 152 11.05 -11.33 -8.89
C ASP A 152 11.92 -12.45 -9.54
N GLY A 153 11.53 -12.95 -10.71
CA GLY A 153 12.17 -14.10 -11.35
C GLY A 153 11.75 -15.46 -10.76
N LEU A 154 12.73 -16.31 -10.42
CA LEU A 154 12.52 -17.70 -9.97
C LEU A 154 13.10 -17.97 -8.57
N ASP A 155 13.65 -16.96 -7.91
CA ASP A 155 14.43 -17.16 -6.68
C ASP A 155 13.53 -17.57 -5.50
N ASP A 156 12.28 -17.10 -5.45
CA ASP A 156 11.30 -17.46 -4.40
C ASP A 156 9.83 -17.50 -4.94
N ALA A 157 9.64 -17.50 -6.26
CA ALA A 157 8.33 -17.48 -6.92
C ALA A 157 8.23 -18.53 -8.05
N ASN A 158 7.01 -18.87 -8.46
CA ASN A 158 6.77 -19.75 -9.60
C ASN A 158 6.99 -19.05 -10.97
N GLY A 159 7.41 -17.78 -10.96
CA GLY A 159 7.58 -16.96 -12.16
C GLY A 159 6.29 -16.41 -12.76
N GLU A 160 5.15 -16.54 -12.08
CA GLU A 160 3.86 -16.06 -12.57
C GLU A 160 3.61 -14.60 -12.16
N THR A 161 3.29 -13.77 -13.15
CA THR A 161 2.76 -12.42 -12.93
C THR A 161 1.26 -12.46 -13.16
N LEU A 162 0.49 -12.09 -12.14
CA LEU A 162 -0.94 -11.92 -12.23
C LEU A 162 -1.25 -10.47 -12.61
N PHE A 163 -2.08 -10.29 -13.63
CA PHE A 163 -2.73 -9.02 -13.95
C PHE A 163 -4.23 -9.21 -13.78
N LEU A 164 -4.79 -8.60 -12.74
CA LEU A 164 -6.18 -8.80 -12.32
C LEU A 164 -7.00 -7.58 -12.72
N ASP A 165 -8.09 -7.80 -13.46
CA ASP A 165 -9.20 -6.85 -13.59
C ASP A 165 -10.24 -7.21 -12.53
N LEU A 166 -10.38 -6.36 -11.52
CA LEU A 166 -11.28 -6.57 -10.39
C LEU A 166 -12.64 -5.87 -10.58
N GLY A 167 -12.90 -5.36 -11.79
CA GLY A 167 -14.15 -4.70 -12.14
C GLY A 167 -14.24 -3.26 -11.64
N PRO A 168 -15.46 -2.67 -11.65
CA PRO A 168 -15.69 -1.29 -11.26
C PRO A 168 -15.14 -0.98 -9.86
N ALA A 169 -14.35 0.07 -9.73
CA ALA A 169 -13.68 0.42 -8.48
C ALA A 169 -14.66 0.75 -7.33
N ASP A 170 -15.84 1.29 -7.65
CA ASP A 170 -16.88 1.57 -6.66
C ASP A 170 -17.41 0.29 -5.99
N ASP A 171 -17.46 -0.81 -6.74
CA ASP A 171 -17.85 -2.12 -6.23
C ASP A 171 -16.65 -2.87 -5.64
N ALA A 172 -15.44 -2.62 -6.15
CA ALA A 172 -14.25 -3.35 -5.73
C ALA A 172 -13.60 -2.83 -4.44
N LEU A 173 -13.78 -1.53 -4.11
CA LEU A 173 -13.12 -0.84 -2.98
C LEU A 173 -14.08 -0.48 -1.83
N VAL A 174 -15.14 -1.27 -1.65
CA VAL A 174 -16.17 -1.00 -0.65
C VAL A 174 -15.65 -1.17 0.78
N LYS A 175 -16.13 -0.31 1.66
CA LYS A 175 -15.92 -0.45 3.09
C LYS A 175 -16.59 -1.76 3.56
N PRO A 176 -15.92 -2.64 4.33
CA PRO A 176 -16.56 -3.81 4.91
C PRO A 176 -17.77 -3.38 5.74
N GLY A 177 -18.97 -3.86 5.37
CA GLY A 177 -20.21 -3.64 6.12
C GLY A 177 -21.16 -2.54 5.62
N GLY A 178 -21.11 -2.19 4.32
CA GLY A 178 -22.19 -1.46 3.64
C GLY A 178 -23.32 -2.39 3.19
#